data_AF-A0A2N5KCY2-F1
#
_entry.id   AF-A0A2N5KCY2-F1
#
_cell.length_a   1.000
_cell.length_b   1.000
_cell.length_c   1.000
_cell.angle_alpha   90.00
_cell.angle_beta   90.00
_cell.angle_gamma   90.00
#
_symmetry.space_group_name_H-M   'P 1'
#
loop_
_entity.id
_entity.type
_entity.pdbx_description
1 polymer ?
#
loop_
_entity_poly.entity_id
_entity_poly.type
_entity_poly.pdbx_seq_one_letter_code
_entity_poly.pdbx_strand_id
1 'polypeptide(L)'
;MRLRLIKTKSFSGILDKIASIKLKQVFIFALFVVPVTALITLQVTKAASVSAVLTPNSDVTAQWPVLAGTADNSCSGTHCTRVDDGTTANDTDYVGTGTSGAGAEVDEYALSTATNVKSASKLVVTVRAVSATNANGGNLDTLTVNLRVNGTLQTATTITPVFDSTGAFSDYTATFNGTWTQADVDSMQVSITHNLQGGGAKSGQDDDVRIANVYGTLT
;
A
#
# COMPACT_ATOMS: atom_id res chain seq x y z
N MET A 1 -50.77 24.72 -91.31
CA MET A 1 -50.62 23.99 -90.03
C MET A 1 -49.26 24.36 -89.43
N ARG A 2 -49.20 25.02 -88.26
CA ARG A 2 -47.92 25.44 -87.63
C ARG A 2 -47.57 24.48 -86.49
N LEU A 3 -46.50 23.69 -86.63
CA LEU A 3 -45.92 22.97 -85.49
C LEU A 3 -45.20 23.95 -84.56
N ARG A 4 -45.46 23.85 -83.25
CA ARG A 4 -44.63 24.49 -82.21
C ARG A 4 -43.64 23.46 -81.67
N LEU A 5 -42.35 23.80 -81.72
CA LEU A 5 -41.28 22.99 -81.14
C LEU A 5 -41.27 23.17 -79.61
N ILE A 6 -41.50 22.11 -78.84
CA ILE A 6 -41.41 22.15 -77.38
C ILE A 6 -39.97 21.86 -76.97
N LYS A 7 -39.28 22.85 -76.38
CA LYS A 7 -37.96 22.64 -75.78
C LYS A 7 -38.10 21.77 -74.52
N THR A 8 -37.55 20.56 -74.56
CA THR A 8 -37.37 19.71 -73.38
C THR A 8 -36.34 20.33 -72.43
N LYS A 9 -36.67 20.43 -71.13
CA LYS A 9 -35.70 20.84 -70.11
C LYS A 9 -34.71 19.69 -69.86
N SER A 10 -33.42 20.01 -69.79
CA SER A 10 -32.36 19.02 -69.56
C SER A 10 -32.53 18.32 -68.20
N PHE A 11 -32.43 16.98 -68.22
CA PHE A 11 -32.50 16.12 -67.03
C PHE A 11 -31.21 16.14 -66.18
N SER A 12 -30.07 16.65 -66.69
CA SER A 12 -28.78 16.48 -65.99
C SER A 12 -28.75 17.13 -64.60
N GLY A 13 -29.28 18.35 -64.47
CA GLY A 13 -29.23 19.12 -63.21
C GLY A 13 -30.05 18.54 -62.05
N ILE A 14 -30.83 17.48 -62.27
CA ILE A 14 -31.51 16.71 -61.20
C ILE A 14 -30.59 15.59 -60.69
N LEU A 15 -29.91 14.89 -61.60
CA LEU A 15 -28.97 13.82 -61.27
C LEU A 15 -27.77 14.35 -60.47
N ASP A 16 -27.21 15.48 -60.89
CA ASP A 16 -26.07 16.13 -60.22
C ASP A 16 -26.39 16.50 -58.75
N LYS A 17 -27.62 16.96 -58.49
CA LYS A 17 -28.08 17.29 -57.13
C LYS A 17 -28.19 16.04 -56.25
N ILE A 18 -28.76 14.96 -56.77
CA ILE A 18 -28.92 13.69 -56.03
C ILE A 18 -27.54 13.10 -55.67
N ALA A 19 -26.58 13.14 -56.59
CA ALA A 19 -25.20 12.70 -56.33
C ALA A 19 -24.55 13.53 -55.20
N SER A 20 -24.68 14.86 -55.23
CA SER A 20 -24.10 15.74 -54.21
C SER A 20 -24.67 15.54 -52.80
N ILE A 21 -25.96 15.18 -52.69
CA ILE A 21 -26.62 14.95 -51.40
C ILE A 21 -26.11 13.64 -50.77
N LYS A 22 -26.01 12.56 -51.55
CA LYS A 22 -25.48 11.28 -51.08
C LYS A 22 -24.02 11.39 -50.63
N LEU A 23 -23.18 12.12 -51.38
CA LEU A 23 -21.77 12.31 -51.02
C LEU A 23 -21.62 13.07 -49.69
N LYS A 24 -22.42 14.13 -49.46
CA LYS A 24 -22.40 14.89 -48.20
C LYS A 24 -22.86 14.04 -47.00
N GLN A 25 -23.89 13.22 -47.16
CA GLN A 25 -24.36 12.34 -46.09
C GLN A 25 -23.31 11.28 -45.71
N VAL A 26 -22.64 10.68 -46.69
CA VAL A 26 -21.53 9.73 -46.46
C VAL A 26 -20.36 10.39 -45.75
N PHE A 27 -19.97 11.61 -46.16
CA PHE A 27 -18.89 12.36 -45.49
C PHE A 27 -19.21 12.70 -44.04
N ILE A 28 -20.43 13.14 -43.72
CA ILE A 28 -20.84 13.46 -42.34
C ILE A 28 -20.85 12.18 -41.48
N PHE A 29 -21.32 11.06 -42.02
CA PHE A 29 -21.32 9.78 -41.30
C PHE A 29 -19.88 9.31 -41.00
N ALA A 30 -18.97 9.39 -41.98
CA ALA A 30 -17.57 9.03 -41.79
C ALA A 30 -16.84 9.95 -40.79
N LEU A 31 -17.09 11.27 -40.84
CA LEU A 31 -16.41 12.25 -40.01
C LEU A 31 -16.83 12.17 -38.52
N PHE A 32 -18.05 11.71 -38.21
CA PHE A 32 -18.52 11.59 -36.82
C PHE A 32 -18.44 10.17 -36.26
N VAL A 33 -18.71 9.12 -37.05
CA VAL A 33 -18.73 7.75 -36.52
C VAL A 33 -17.32 7.22 -36.24
N VAL A 34 -16.34 7.53 -37.09
CA VAL A 34 -14.95 7.05 -36.94
C VAL A 34 -14.25 7.60 -35.68
N PRO A 35 -14.27 8.91 -35.35
CA PRO A 35 -13.66 9.37 -34.10
C PRO A 35 -14.44 8.91 -32.86
N VAL A 36 -15.76 8.69 -32.93
CA VAL A 36 -16.53 8.18 -31.78
C VAL A 36 -16.21 6.72 -31.50
N THR A 37 -16.07 5.86 -32.53
CA THR A 37 -15.63 4.48 -32.30
C THR A 37 -14.18 4.40 -31.85
N ALA A 38 -13.29 5.27 -32.34
CA ALA A 38 -11.92 5.41 -31.83
C ALA A 38 -11.88 5.87 -30.36
N LEU A 39 -12.77 6.77 -29.94
CA LEU A 39 -12.85 7.24 -28.55
C LEU A 39 -13.42 6.15 -27.61
N ILE A 40 -14.33 5.31 -28.11
CA ILE A 40 -14.87 4.15 -27.37
C ILE A 40 -13.80 3.05 -27.23
N THR A 41 -12.97 2.80 -28.25
CA THR A 41 -11.85 1.83 -28.14
C THR A 41 -10.62 2.38 -27.41
N LEU A 42 -10.46 3.71 -27.31
CA LEU A 42 -9.54 4.36 -26.37
C LEU A 42 -10.12 4.56 -24.95
N GLN A 43 -11.19 3.85 -24.58
CA GLN A 43 -11.33 3.45 -23.18
C GLN A 43 -10.21 2.49 -22.83
N VAL A 44 -9.03 3.07 -22.51
CA VAL A 44 -8.01 2.40 -21.71
C VAL A 44 -8.74 1.91 -20.48
N THR A 45 -8.96 0.60 -20.41
CA THR A 45 -9.52 -0.06 -19.23
C THR A 45 -8.55 0.24 -18.10
N LYS A 46 -8.87 1.28 -17.31
CA LYS A 46 -8.15 1.60 -16.09
C LYS A 46 -8.14 0.33 -15.28
N ALA A 47 -6.99 -0.33 -15.23
CA ALA A 47 -6.85 -1.61 -14.57
C ALA A 47 -7.42 -1.45 -13.17
N ALA A 48 -8.34 -2.34 -12.78
CA ALA A 48 -8.86 -2.32 -11.43
C ALA A 48 -7.65 -2.45 -10.49
N SER A 49 -7.48 -1.47 -9.59
CA SER A 49 -6.44 -1.53 -8.57
C SER A 49 -6.80 -2.67 -7.63
N VAL A 50 -6.17 -3.83 -7.85
CA VAL A 50 -6.34 -5.01 -7.00
C VAL A 50 -5.54 -4.77 -5.74
N SER A 51 -6.22 -4.65 -4.61
CA SER A 51 -5.55 -4.60 -3.32
C SER A 51 -5.19 -6.01 -2.89
N ALA A 52 -3.96 -6.20 -2.41
CA ALA A 52 -3.54 -7.42 -1.72
C ALA A 52 -3.11 -7.09 -0.29
N VAL A 53 -3.35 -8.01 0.65
CA VAL A 53 -2.82 -7.91 2.01
C VAL A 53 -1.61 -8.83 2.11
N LEU A 54 -0.50 -8.28 2.54
CA LEU A 54 0.75 -8.98 2.83
C LEU A 54 0.87 -9.02 4.36
N THR A 55 1.15 -10.19 4.91
CA THR A 55 1.34 -10.41 6.36
C THR A 55 2.77 -10.89 6.61
N PRO A 56 3.28 -10.84 7.84
CA PRO A 56 4.56 -11.46 8.15
C PRO A 56 4.50 -12.97 7.83
N ASN A 57 5.59 -13.52 7.30
CA ASN A 57 5.72 -14.95 7.02
C ASN A 57 6.96 -15.58 7.65
N SER A 58 7.82 -14.77 8.26
CA SER A 58 8.94 -15.16 9.11
C SER A 58 9.58 -13.92 9.76
N ASP A 59 9.97 -14.04 11.03
CA ASP A 59 10.91 -13.12 11.67
C ASP A 59 12.33 -13.39 11.14
N VAL A 60 12.99 -12.36 10.60
CA VAL A 60 14.31 -12.49 9.98
C VAL A 60 15.45 -12.22 10.98
N THR A 61 15.19 -11.45 12.04
CA THR A 61 16.17 -11.03 13.06
C THR A 61 15.90 -11.64 14.44
N ALA A 62 16.71 -12.63 14.83
CA ALA A 62 16.77 -13.11 16.20
C ALA A 62 17.65 -12.18 17.06
N GLN A 63 17.05 -11.23 17.78
CA GLN A 63 17.82 -10.27 18.62
C GLN A 63 17.39 -10.14 20.09
N TRP A 64 16.27 -10.76 20.49
CA TRP A 64 15.75 -10.70 21.88
C TRP A 64 16.10 -11.95 22.70
N PRO A 65 16.71 -11.82 23.90
CA PRO A 65 16.84 -12.93 24.85
C PRO A 65 15.49 -13.28 25.49
N VAL A 66 15.11 -14.56 25.50
CA VAL A 66 13.86 -15.07 26.11
C VAL A 66 13.99 -15.12 27.65
N LEU A 67 13.05 -14.51 28.41
CA LEU A 67 12.98 -14.50 29.90
C LEU A 67 11.94 -15.53 30.45
N ALA A 68 11.17 -15.35 31.56
CA ALA A 68 10.12 -16.34 32.01
C ALA A 68 8.90 -15.75 32.81
N GLY A 69 7.57 -16.04 32.66
CA GLY A 69 6.68 -16.77 31.68
C GLY A 69 5.69 -15.86 30.87
N THR A 70 4.89 -16.22 29.81
CA THR A 70 4.63 -17.48 29.03
C THR A 70 3.90 -17.23 27.67
N ALA A 71 4.15 -18.01 26.60
CA ALA A 71 3.45 -18.04 25.29
C ALA A 71 3.37 -19.49 24.71
N ASP A 72 3.63 -19.73 23.40
CA ASP A 72 3.94 -21.09 22.89
C ASP A 72 5.05 -21.72 23.76
N ASN A 73 5.15 -23.06 23.83
CA ASN A 73 6.13 -23.80 24.64
C ASN A 73 7.60 -23.30 24.50
N SER A 74 7.95 -22.55 23.45
CA SER A 74 9.21 -21.80 23.30
C SER A 74 9.41 -20.64 24.27
N CYS A 75 8.34 -19.93 24.63
CA CYS A 75 8.35 -18.81 25.55
C CYS A 75 7.73 -19.27 26.87
N SER A 76 8.57 -19.41 27.88
CA SER A 76 8.27 -18.63 29.07
C SER A 76 8.77 -17.18 28.78
N GLY A 77 8.01 -16.08 28.97
CA GLY A 77 8.57 -14.91 29.69
C GLY A 77 8.73 -13.50 29.19
N THR A 78 7.76 -12.62 29.51
CA THR A 78 7.86 -11.13 29.49
C THR A 78 8.25 -10.45 28.16
N HIS A 79 8.84 -11.17 27.21
CA HIS A 79 9.17 -10.74 25.86
C HIS A 79 8.89 -11.91 24.92
N CYS A 80 7.90 -11.77 24.04
CA CYS A 80 7.73 -12.70 22.93
C CYS A 80 8.71 -12.30 21.82
N THR A 81 9.29 -13.28 21.14
CA THR A 81 10.23 -13.05 20.01
C THR A 81 9.51 -12.87 18.68
N ARG A 82 8.18 -12.73 18.69
CA ARG A 82 7.30 -12.69 17.51
C ARG A 82 6.16 -11.70 17.70
N VAL A 83 5.75 -11.08 16.59
CA VAL A 83 4.44 -10.44 16.44
C VAL A 83 3.42 -11.44 15.91
N ASP A 84 2.15 -11.07 15.86
CA ASP A 84 1.13 -11.87 15.16
C ASP A 84 1.35 -11.82 13.63
N ASP A 85 1.58 -12.99 13.02
CA ASP A 85 1.81 -13.20 11.58
C ASP A 85 0.52 -13.08 10.72
N GLY A 86 -0.64 -12.82 11.33
CA GLY A 86 -1.95 -12.73 10.69
C GLY A 86 -2.43 -11.32 10.35
N THR A 87 -3.60 -11.20 9.72
CA THR A 87 -4.27 -9.91 9.47
C THR A 87 -5.14 -9.42 10.64
N THR A 88 -5.36 -10.27 11.63
CA THR A 88 -6.20 -10.00 12.81
C THR A 88 -5.28 -10.07 14.00
N ALA A 89 -4.92 -8.93 14.57
CA ALA A 89 -3.95 -8.88 15.66
C ALA A 89 -4.48 -9.53 16.95
N ASN A 90 -3.64 -10.38 17.55
CA ASN A 90 -3.75 -10.77 18.94
C ASN A 90 -2.94 -9.84 19.84
N ASP A 91 -3.60 -8.87 20.49
CA ASP A 91 -2.96 -7.91 21.40
C ASP A 91 -2.32 -8.57 22.66
N THR A 92 -2.47 -9.89 22.87
CA THR A 92 -1.70 -10.62 23.90
C THR A 92 -0.29 -10.99 23.46
N ASP A 93 -0.03 -11.02 22.16
CA ASP A 93 1.20 -11.52 21.57
C ASP A 93 1.96 -10.33 20.97
N TYR A 94 2.97 -9.83 21.70
CA TYR A 94 3.71 -8.63 21.30
C TYR A 94 5.21 -8.73 21.53
N VAL A 95 5.96 -8.10 20.63
CA VAL A 95 7.36 -7.72 20.86
C VAL A 95 7.34 -6.40 21.65
N GLY A 96 7.97 -6.38 22.82
CA GLY A 96 8.08 -5.18 23.65
C GLY A 96 9.53 -4.86 23.94
N THR A 97 9.92 -3.58 23.81
CA THR A 97 11.24 -3.09 24.24
C THR A 97 11.47 -3.31 25.73
N GLY A 98 10.39 -3.35 26.51
CA GLY A 98 10.44 -3.54 27.95
C GLY A 98 11.18 -2.42 28.63
N THR A 99 12.00 -2.80 29.61
CA THR A 99 12.93 -1.89 30.28
C THR A 99 14.37 -2.06 29.77
N SER A 100 14.59 -2.86 28.71
CA SER A 100 15.91 -3.36 28.31
C SER A 100 16.21 -3.17 26.82
N GLY A 101 16.24 -1.90 26.39
CA GLY A 101 16.86 -1.47 25.13
C GLY A 101 18.03 -0.52 25.37
N ALA A 102 19.03 -0.57 24.49
CA ALA A 102 20.06 0.46 24.33
C ALA A 102 19.68 1.54 23.30
N GLY A 103 18.69 1.24 22.44
CA GLY A 103 18.26 2.05 21.32
C GLY A 103 18.92 1.62 20.02
N ALA A 104 18.17 1.81 18.92
CA ALA A 104 18.48 1.32 17.58
C ALA A 104 18.44 -0.22 17.42
N GLU A 105 17.71 -0.93 18.30
CA GLU A 105 17.25 -2.30 18.04
C GLU A 105 16.42 -2.34 16.75
N VAL A 106 16.52 -3.42 15.98
CA VAL A 106 15.82 -3.57 14.70
C VAL A 106 15.09 -4.90 14.63
N ASP A 107 13.78 -4.85 14.43
CA ASP A 107 12.99 -6.02 14.05
C ASP A 107 12.80 -6.02 12.52
N GLU A 108 13.16 -7.12 11.85
CA GLU A 108 12.91 -7.33 10.42
C GLU A 108 11.88 -8.46 10.18
N TYR A 109 10.78 -8.11 9.54
CA TYR A 109 9.65 -8.99 9.21
C TYR A 109 9.61 -9.22 7.70
N ALA A 110 9.80 -10.45 7.24
CA ALA A 110 9.58 -10.78 5.84
C ALA A 110 8.07 -10.87 5.55
N LEU A 111 7.62 -10.28 4.44
CA LEU A 111 6.20 -10.28 4.07
C LEU A 111 5.85 -11.46 3.17
N SER A 112 4.62 -11.95 3.28
CA SER A 112 3.99 -12.87 2.33
C SER A 112 3.78 -12.21 0.98
N THR A 113 3.78 -13.01 -0.09
CA THR A 113 3.68 -12.52 -1.47
C THR A 113 2.24 -12.46 -1.97
N ALA A 114 1.94 -11.44 -2.77
CA ALA A 114 0.76 -11.39 -3.61
C ALA A 114 1.04 -11.99 -4.99
N THR A 115 0.17 -12.88 -5.49
CA THR A 115 0.37 -13.52 -6.80
C THR A 115 -0.10 -12.64 -7.96
N ASN A 116 0.56 -12.79 -9.13
CA ASN A 116 0.19 -12.16 -10.41
C ASN A 116 0.30 -10.62 -10.44
N VAL A 117 1.21 -10.05 -9.65
CA VAL A 117 1.48 -8.60 -9.63
C VAL A 117 2.16 -8.17 -10.93
N LYS A 118 1.39 -7.52 -11.81
CA LYS A 118 1.91 -6.88 -13.03
C LYS A 118 2.65 -5.58 -12.72
N SER A 119 2.13 -4.82 -11.76
CA SER A 119 2.68 -3.58 -11.25
C SER A 119 1.97 -3.25 -9.93
N ALA A 120 2.70 -2.97 -8.87
CA ALA A 120 2.19 -2.31 -7.68
C ALA A 120 2.79 -0.90 -7.57
N SER A 121 2.00 0.01 -7.01
CA SER A 121 2.27 1.46 -6.93
C SER A 121 2.46 1.97 -5.51
N LYS A 122 1.90 1.27 -4.52
CA LYS A 122 1.88 1.71 -3.12
C LYS A 122 1.81 0.51 -2.18
N LEU A 123 2.50 0.61 -1.04
CA LEU A 123 2.35 -0.26 0.11
C LEU A 123 2.05 0.62 1.32
N VAL A 124 0.93 0.35 2.00
CA VAL A 124 0.63 0.93 3.30
C VAL A 124 0.94 -0.13 4.34
N VAL A 125 2.03 0.05 5.09
CA VAL A 125 2.36 -0.80 6.24
C VAL A 125 1.59 -0.28 7.45
N THR A 126 0.79 -1.14 8.07
CA THR A 126 0.18 -0.90 9.37
C THR A 126 1.03 -1.58 10.44
N VAL A 127 1.34 -0.84 11.50
CA VAL A 127 2.01 -1.32 12.72
C VAL A 127 1.04 -1.10 13.87
N ARG A 128 0.63 -2.17 14.54
CA ARG A 128 -0.26 -2.10 15.70
C ARG A 128 0.57 -2.05 16.97
N ALA A 129 0.58 -0.90 17.63
CA ALA A 129 1.49 -0.59 18.72
C ALA A 129 0.85 0.22 19.85
N VAL A 130 1.53 0.27 21.00
CA VAL A 130 1.20 1.14 22.14
C VAL A 130 2.50 1.51 22.89
N SER A 131 2.55 2.69 23.51
CA SER A 131 3.52 2.94 24.59
C SER A 131 2.87 2.51 25.90
N ALA A 132 3.41 1.51 26.58
CA ALA A 132 2.84 0.98 27.82
C ALA A 132 3.19 1.84 29.05
N THR A 133 4.17 2.73 28.92
CA THR A 133 4.54 3.76 29.90
C THR A 133 4.52 5.14 29.25
N ASN A 134 4.59 6.18 30.09
CA ASN A 134 4.30 7.57 29.72
C ASN A 134 5.53 8.50 29.76
N ALA A 135 6.73 7.95 29.54
CA ALA A 135 8.02 8.63 29.67
C ALA A 135 8.25 9.33 31.03
N ASN A 136 7.55 8.93 32.10
CA ASN A 136 7.43 9.67 33.36
C ASN A 136 7.05 11.16 33.16
N GLY A 137 6.37 11.49 32.05
CA GLY A 137 6.05 12.85 31.61
C GLY A 137 7.05 13.49 30.63
N GLY A 138 8.02 12.73 30.11
CA GLY A 138 8.99 13.12 29.09
C GLY A 138 8.52 12.88 27.64
N ASN A 139 9.48 12.66 26.73
CA ASN A 139 9.21 12.30 25.34
C ASN A 139 9.08 10.77 25.20
N LEU A 140 7.96 10.31 24.65
CA LEU A 140 7.75 8.90 24.29
C LEU A 140 8.73 8.45 23.19
N ASP A 141 9.14 7.21 23.26
CA ASP A 141 9.94 6.55 22.23
C ASP A 141 9.23 6.45 20.87
N THR A 142 10.02 6.26 19.81
CA THR A 142 9.52 6.26 18.44
C THR A 142 10.01 5.07 17.64
N LEU A 143 9.20 4.61 16.69
CA LEU A 143 9.53 3.52 15.78
C LEU A 143 9.81 4.11 14.38
N THR A 144 10.97 3.80 13.82
CA THR A 144 11.30 4.15 12.43
C THR A 144 11.02 2.95 11.54
N VAL A 145 9.91 3.03 10.80
CA VAL A 145 9.42 1.97 9.90
C VAL A 145 10.03 2.18 8.51
N ASN A 146 10.77 1.18 8.03
CA ASN A 146 11.34 1.12 6.70
C ASN A 146 10.71 -0.05 5.92
N LEU A 147 10.66 0.10 4.59
CA LEU A 147 10.40 -1.01 3.68
C LEU A 147 11.71 -1.36 2.98
N ARG A 148 12.09 -2.64 2.97
CA ARG A 148 13.18 -3.16 2.13
C ARG A 148 12.56 -3.81 0.90
N VAL A 149 13.06 -3.46 -0.28
CA VAL A 149 12.68 -4.06 -1.58
C VAL A 149 13.97 -4.46 -2.29
N ASN A 150 14.12 -5.73 -2.66
CA ASN A 150 15.31 -6.28 -3.30
C ASN A 150 16.62 -5.86 -2.59
N GLY A 151 16.63 -5.98 -1.26
CA GLY A 151 17.75 -5.57 -0.39
C GLY A 151 17.83 -4.06 -0.08
N THR A 152 17.18 -3.21 -0.88
CA THR A 152 17.27 -1.74 -0.81
C THR A 152 16.21 -1.14 0.11
N LEU A 153 16.65 -0.39 1.12
CA LEU A 153 15.77 0.38 2.00
C LEU A 153 15.11 1.55 1.25
N GLN A 154 13.79 1.65 1.40
CA GLN A 154 12.97 2.78 0.96
C GLN A 154 12.87 3.84 2.07
N THR A 155 12.38 5.04 1.73
CA THR A 155 12.26 6.18 2.67
C THR A 155 11.53 5.81 3.95
N ALA A 156 12.21 5.96 5.09
CA ALA A 156 11.67 5.67 6.41
C ALA A 156 10.49 6.57 6.79
N THR A 157 9.55 6.03 7.58
CA THR A 157 8.52 6.80 8.28
C THR A 157 8.68 6.59 9.78
N THR A 158 8.85 7.68 10.55
CA THR A 158 8.85 7.61 12.02
C THR A 158 7.42 7.74 12.54
N ILE A 159 7.03 6.84 13.43
CA ILE A 159 5.76 6.86 14.18
C ILE A 159 6.05 6.95 15.67
N THR A 160 5.16 7.61 16.42
CA THR A 160 5.20 7.69 17.89
C THR A 160 3.98 6.95 18.43
N PRO A 161 4.14 5.71 18.94
CA PRO A 161 3.08 5.03 19.68
C PRO A 161 2.63 5.90 20.85
N VAL A 162 1.32 6.03 21.02
CA VAL A 162 0.72 6.86 22.05
C VAL A 162 0.67 6.07 23.35
N PHE A 163 0.91 6.74 24.48
CA PHE A 163 0.67 6.16 25.79
C PHE A 163 -0.84 5.97 26.03
N ASP A 164 -1.25 4.73 26.28
CA ASP A 164 -2.60 4.40 26.74
C ASP A 164 -2.52 3.71 28.10
N SER A 165 -3.17 4.31 29.12
CA SER A 165 -3.16 3.81 30.50
C SER A 165 -3.91 2.50 30.71
N THR A 166 -4.66 2.04 29.71
CA THR A 166 -5.30 0.72 29.66
C THR A 166 -4.48 -0.32 28.90
N GLY A 167 -3.39 0.10 28.24
CA GLY A 167 -2.57 -0.73 27.36
C GLY A 167 -3.22 -1.02 25.99
N ALA A 168 -4.22 -0.24 25.58
CA ALA A 168 -4.92 -0.45 24.32
C ALA A 168 -4.05 -0.13 23.09
N PHE A 169 -3.90 -1.11 22.19
CA PHE A 169 -3.12 -0.95 20.96
C PHE A 169 -3.87 -0.14 19.90
N SER A 170 -3.11 0.71 19.20
CA SER A 170 -3.57 1.55 18.08
C SER A 170 -2.82 1.21 16.80
N ASP A 171 -3.48 1.42 15.66
CA ASP A 171 -2.92 1.17 14.34
C ASP A 171 -2.23 2.43 13.79
N TYR A 172 -0.93 2.34 13.53
CA TYR A 172 -0.10 3.38 12.93
C TYR A 172 0.25 2.99 11.50
N THR A 173 0.32 3.94 10.56
CA THR A 173 0.58 3.62 9.15
C THR A 173 1.80 4.34 8.58
N ALA A 174 2.60 3.59 7.82
CA ALA A 174 3.70 4.08 6.99
C ALA A 174 3.36 3.83 5.51
N THR A 175 3.38 4.87 4.68
CA THR A 175 3.01 4.76 3.26
C THR A 175 4.24 4.88 2.37
N PHE A 176 4.54 3.80 1.65
CA PHE A 176 5.61 3.73 0.66
C PHE A 176 4.98 3.79 -0.74
N ASN A 177 5.45 4.68 -1.60
CA ASN A 177 5.04 4.78 -3.00
C ASN A 177 6.20 4.35 -3.90
N GLY A 178 5.91 3.67 -5.00
CA GLY A 178 6.93 3.15 -5.90
C GLY A 178 6.34 2.62 -7.21
N THR A 179 7.13 1.80 -7.91
CA THR A 179 6.67 1.00 -9.05
C THR A 179 7.36 -0.35 -8.96
N TRP A 180 6.61 -1.36 -8.52
CA TRP A 180 7.15 -2.67 -8.13
C TRP A 180 6.58 -3.78 -9.00
N THR A 181 7.44 -4.71 -9.40
CA THR A 181 7.11 -5.94 -10.13
C THR A 181 6.75 -7.07 -9.15
N GLN A 182 6.36 -8.23 -9.67
CA GLN A 182 6.21 -9.46 -8.87
C GLN A 182 7.47 -9.76 -8.04
N ALA A 183 8.67 -9.70 -8.64
CA ALA A 183 9.92 -10.00 -7.95
C ALA A 183 10.27 -8.97 -6.86
N ASP A 184 9.84 -7.71 -7.02
CA ASP A 184 9.96 -6.70 -5.97
C ASP A 184 9.04 -7.04 -4.78
N VAL A 185 7.78 -7.41 -5.05
CA VAL A 185 6.82 -7.84 -4.01
C VAL A 185 7.27 -9.11 -3.28
N ASP A 186 7.78 -10.10 -4.01
CA ASP A 186 8.34 -11.34 -3.45
C ASP A 186 9.54 -11.11 -2.52
N SER A 187 10.15 -9.92 -2.58
CA SER A 187 11.33 -9.53 -1.81
C SER A 187 11.04 -8.56 -0.65
N MET A 188 9.77 -8.20 -0.43
CA MET A 188 9.41 -7.15 0.53
C MET A 188 9.62 -7.59 1.99
N GLN A 189 10.28 -6.72 2.76
CA GLN A 189 10.47 -6.89 4.20
C GLN A 189 10.21 -5.55 4.90
N VAL A 190 9.54 -5.57 6.06
CA VAL A 190 9.41 -4.40 6.92
C VAL A 190 10.55 -4.42 7.93
N SER A 191 11.24 -3.30 8.11
CA SER A 191 12.30 -3.15 9.11
C SER A 191 11.93 -2.01 10.05
N ILE A 192 11.69 -2.34 11.32
CA ILE A 192 11.29 -1.38 12.36
C ILE A 192 12.46 -1.16 13.30
N THR A 193 12.96 0.07 13.37
CA THR A 193 14.00 0.48 14.32
C THR A 193 13.39 1.16 15.52
N HIS A 194 13.71 0.70 16.74
CA HIS A 194 13.30 1.33 17.99
C HIS A 194 14.24 2.49 18.33
N ASN A 195 13.70 3.70 18.52
CA ASN A 195 14.48 4.90 18.82
C ASN A 195 14.11 5.44 20.21
N LEU A 196 15.03 5.29 21.16
CA LEU A 196 14.87 5.84 22.50
C LEU A 196 14.95 7.38 22.45
N GLN A 197 13.88 8.07 22.87
CA GLN A 197 13.74 9.53 22.92
C GLN A 197 13.85 10.11 24.35
N GLY A 198 13.81 9.22 25.36
CA GLY A 198 13.41 9.49 26.74
C GLY A 198 13.90 10.79 27.40
N GLY A 199 12.99 11.38 28.20
CA GLY A 199 13.26 12.55 29.06
C GLY A 199 13.78 12.21 30.46
N GLY A 200 13.68 10.95 30.88
CA GLY A 200 14.09 10.49 32.21
C GLY A 200 15.56 10.09 32.34
N ALA A 201 15.94 9.59 33.52
CA ALA A 201 17.26 9.01 33.72
C ALA A 201 17.40 7.69 32.94
N LYS A 202 18.56 7.43 32.31
CA LYS A 202 18.79 6.17 31.55
C LYS A 202 18.63 4.89 32.37
N SER A 203 18.81 4.96 33.69
CA SER A 203 18.54 3.86 34.63
C SER A 203 17.06 3.70 35.02
N GLY A 204 16.19 4.60 34.55
CA GLY A 204 14.74 4.61 34.76
C GLY A 204 13.93 4.05 33.58
N GLN A 205 14.59 3.72 32.46
CA GLN A 205 14.09 2.78 31.45
C GLN A 205 12.66 3.12 30.95
N ASP A 206 12.49 4.34 30.46
CA ASP A 206 11.24 5.09 30.66
C ASP A 206 10.05 4.68 29.77
N ASP A 207 10.30 4.16 28.56
CA ASP A 207 9.27 3.86 27.56
C ASP A 207 9.31 2.41 27.06
N ASP A 208 8.29 1.64 27.43
CA ASP A 208 8.04 0.29 26.92
C ASP A 208 7.11 0.37 25.72
N VAL A 209 7.68 0.47 24.52
CA VAL A 209 6.94 0.40 23.26
C VAL A 209 6.71 -1.07 22.89
N ARG A 210 5.44 -1.41 22.66
CA ARG A 210 4.99 -2.76 22.30
C ARG A 210 4.40 -2.76 20.91
N ILE A 211 4.71 -3.79 20.13
CA ILE A 211 4.20 -4.05 18.78
C ILE A 211 3.52 -5.42 18.79
N ALA A 212 2.22 -5.47 18.53
CA ALA A 212 1.44 -6.73 18.51
C ALA A 212 1.33 -7.33 17.10
N ASN A 213 1.31 -6.49 16.06
CA ASN A 213 1.13 -6.95 14.67
C ASN A 213 1.73 -5.94 13.68
N VAL A 214 2.23 -6.44 12.55
CA VAL A 214 2.69 -5.65 11.41
C VAL A 214 2.12 -6.25 10.14
N TYR A 215 1.41 -5.49 9.29
CA TYR A 215 0.93 -5.99 8.00
C TYR A 215 0.98 -4.92 6.91
N GLY A 216 0.93 -5.32 5.64
CA GLY A 216 1.01 -4.45 4.48
C GLY A 216 -0.23 -4.51 3.59
N THR A 217 -0.75 -3.38 3.14
CA THR A 217 -1.78 -3.30 2.10
C THR A 217 -1.16 -2.77 0.81
N LEU A 218 -1.01 -3.65 -0.18
CA LEU A 218 -0.43 -3.38 -1.49
C LEU A 218 -1.49 -2.90 -2.49
N THR A 219 -1.18 -1.93 -3.36
CA THR A 219 -2.07 -1.37 -4.40
C THR A 219 -1.31 -1.03 -5.67
#